data_AF-A0A7W6WUM0-F1
#
_entry.id   AF-A0A7W6WUM0-F1
#
_cell.length_a   1.000
_cell.length_b   1.000
_cell.length_c   1.000
_cell.angle_alpha   90.00
_cell.angle_beta   90.00
_cell.angle_gamma   90.00
#
_symmetry.space_group_name_H-M   'P 1'
#
loop_
_entity.id
_entity.type
_entity.pdbx_description
1 polymer ?
#
loop_
_entity_poly.entity_id
_entity_poly.type
_entity_poly.pdbx_seq_one_letter_code
_entity_poly.pdbx_strand_id
1 'polypeptide(L)'
;MLPTAKLSDGTCSVRWKRLWSQDYADGAQRLSLDMAASLPARVSFYLSATLLSKPNDVSAAAARYSDLTTWRTGCNQAKQCEFEVNASFDQEGVDVMITSRGEVSASRQ
;
A
#
# COMPACT_ATOMS: atom_id res chain seq x y z
N MET A 1 -13.93 9.42 -1.50
CA MET A 1 -13.65 9.18 -2.93
C MET A 1 -12.16 9.34 -3.13
N LEU A 2 -11.42 8.27 -3.46
CA LEU A 2 -10.00 8.36 -3.80
C LEU A 2 -9.87 8.95 -5.22
N PRO A 3 -8.90 9.83 -5.50
CA PRO A 3 -8.70 10.37 -6.84
C PRO A 3 -8.12 9.27 -7.73
N THR A 4 -8.98 8.65 -8.51
CA THR A 4 -8.69 7.55 -9.42
C THR A 4 -8.15 8.09 -10.74
N ALA A 5 -6.85 8.02 -10.98
CA ALA A 5 -6.30 8.22 -12.32
C ALA A 5 -6.53 6.94 -13.14
N LYS A 6 -7.13 7.08 -14.33
CA LYS A 6 -7.28 5.99 -15.29
C LYS A 6 -5.99 5.92 -16.11
N LEU A 7 -5.21 4.86 -15.94
CA LEU A 7 -4.03 4.60 -16.76
C LEU A 7 -4.47 4.14 -18.16
N SER A 8 -3.60 4.32 -19.15
CA SER A 8 -3.90 4.06 -20.57
C SER A 8 -4.24 2.59 -20.87
N ASP A 9 -3.89 1.68 -19.97
CA ASP A 9 -4.21 0.25 -20.01
C ASP A 9 -5.57 -0.10 -19.37
N GLY A 10 -6.32 0.90 -18.90
CA GLY A 10 -7.61 0.70 -18.23
C GLY A 10 -7.49 0.36 -16.74
N THR A 11 -6.27 0.27 -16.20
CA THR A 11 -6.06 0.12 -14.75
C THR A 11 -6.29 1.45 -14.04
N CYS A 12 -6.61 1.34 -12.75
CA CYS A 12 -6.86 2.49 -11.90
C CYS A 12 -5.81 2.55 -10.81
N SER A 13 -5.17 3.72 -10.65
CA SER A 13 -4.20 3.95 -9.58
C SER A 13 -4.52 5.20 -8.78
N VAL A 14 -4.16 5.14 -7.50
CA VAL A 14 -4.18 6.27 -6.59
C VAL A 14 -2.79 6.39 -6.00
N ARG A 15 -2.19 7.58 -6.11
CA ARG A 15 -0.90 7.88 -5.51
C ARG A 15 -1.05 8.96 -4.47
N TRP A 16 -0.36 8.79 -3.37
CA TRP A 16 -0.36 9.72 -2.26
C TRP A 16 1.05 9.84 -1.69
N LYS A 17 1.50 11.09 -1.48
CA LYS A 17 2.78 11.39 -0.84
C LYS A 17 2.52 12.26 0.38
N ARG A 18 3.18 11.94 1.50
CA ARG A 18 3.15 12.73 2.74
C ARG A 18 4.55 12.94 3.26
N LEU A 19 4.89 14.19 3.57
CA LEU A 19 6.20 14.56 4.10
C LEU A 19 6.14 14.53 5.63
N TRP A 20 7.21 14.05 6.27
CA TRP A 20 7.25 14.00 7.73
C TRP A 20 7.23 15.39 8.37
N SER A 21 7.86 16.37 7.72
CA SER A 21 7.89 17.76 8.19
C SER A 21 6.51 18.42 8.29
N GLN A 22 5.48 17.85 7.65
CA GLN A 22 4.10 18.35 7.77
C GLN A 22 3.44 17.96 9.09
N ASP A 23 3.88 16.87 9.73
CA ASP A 23 3.24 16.31 10.93
C ASP A 23 4.17 16.22 12.14
N TYR A 24 5.49 16.22 11.92
CA TYR A 24 6.52 16.02 12.94
C TYR A 24 7.63 17.07 12.77
N ALA A 25 7.55 18.15 13.53
CA ALA A 25 8.49 19.27 13.46
C ALA A 25 9.95 18.87 13.77
N ASP A 26 10.15 17.84 14.61
CA ASP A 26 11.47 17.37 15.04
C ASP A 26 12.07 16.26 14.15
N GLY A 27 11.42 15.94 13.02
CA GLY A 27 11.90 14.94 12.07
C GLY A 27 11.57 13.49 12.46
N ALA A 28 11.98 12.57 11.59
CA ALA A 28 11.36 11.25 11.45
C ALA A 28 12.30 10.06 11.71
N GLN A 29 13.29 10.23 12.60
CA GLN A 29 14.44 9.32 12.70
C GLN A 29 14.07 7.83 12.86
N ARG A 30 12.90 7.51 13.45
CA ARG A 30 12.37 6.13 13.57
C ARG A 30 11.05 5.88 12.85
N LEU A 31 10.43 6.91 12.28
CA LEU A 31 9.10 6.77 11.69
C LEU A 31 9.10 5.88 10.45
N SER A 32 10.15 5.91 9.63
CA SER A 32 10.18 5.14 8.38
C SER A 32 10.13 3.62 8.63
N LEU A 33 10.85 3.12 9.66
CA LEU A 33 10.81 1.70 10.03
C LEU A 33 9.47 1.31 10.64
N ASP A 34 8.98 2.10 11.60
CA ASP A 34 7.69 1.82 12.28
C ASP A 34 6.51 1.87 11.29
N MET A 35 6.55 2.80 10.33
CA MET A 35 5.54 2.90 9.28
C MET A 35 5.65 1.74 8.28
N ALA A 36 6.86 1.35 7.87
CA ALA A 36 7.05 0.19 7.01
C ALA A 36 6.51 -1.09 7.68
N ALA A 37 6.80 -1.29 8.97
CA ALA A 37 6.32 -2.44 9.74
C ALA A 37 4.79 -2.44 9.96
N SER A 38 4.19 -1.26 10.15
CA SER A 38 2.75 -1.14 10.44
C SER A 38 1.86 -0.98 9.20
N LEU A 39 2.43 -0.71 8.02
CA LEU A 39 1.67 -0.49 6.79
C LEU A 39 0.71 -1.65 6.47
N PRO A 40 1.13 -2.94 6.48
CA PRO A 40 0.23 -4.03 6.14
C PRO A 40 -1.01 -4.07 7.06
N ALA A 41 -0.83 -3.86 8.36
CA ALA A 41 -1.94 -3.81 9.30
C ALA A 41 -2.91 -2.66 8.99
N ARG A 42 -2.38 -1.48 8.65
CA ARG A 42 -3.20 -0.31 8.25
C ARG A 42 -3.97 -0.58 6.96
N VAL A 43 -3.32 -1.15 5.94
CA VAL A 43 -3.96 -1.50 4.66
C VAL A 43 -5.10 -2.49 4.90
N SER A 44 -4.83 -3.56 5.66
CA SER A 44 -5.84 -4.56 5.99
C SER A 44 -7.06 -3.94 6.69
N PHE A 45 -6.82 -3.11 7.71
CA PHE A 45 -7.88 -2.45 8.48
C PHE A 45 -8.70 -1.47 7.64
N TYR A 46 -8.06 -0.52 6.97
CA TYR A 46 -8.77 0.56 6.27
C TYR A 46 -9.44 0.10 4.96
N LEU A 47 -8.89 -0.92 4.29
CA LEU A 47 -9.43 -1.42 3.02
C LEU A 47 -10.17 -2.75 3.16
N SER A 48 -10.35 -3.25 4.39
CA SER A 48 -10.93 -4.57 4.67
C SER A 48 -10.32 -5.66 3.78
N ALA A 49 -8.98 -5.67 3.71
CA ALA A 49 -8.24 -6.44 2.72
C ALA A 49 -7.38 -7.54 3.37
N THR A 50 -7.20 -8.64 2.63
CA THR A 50 -6.33 -9.76 2.99
C THR A 50 -5.05 -9.71 2.16
N LEU A 51 -3.89 -9.79 2.82
CA LEU A 51 -2.59 -9.84 2.17
C LEU A 51 -2.41 -11.21 1.49
N LEU A 52 -2.02 -11.22 0.21
CA LEU A 52 -1.76 -12.44 -0.57
C LEU A 52 -0.28 -12.71 -0.76
N SER A 53 0.54 -11.66 -0.91
CA SER A 53 1.98 -11.78 -1.06
C SER A 53 2.67 -11.97 0.29
N LYS A 54 3.81 -12.67 0.32
CA LYS A 54 4.66 -12.68 1.51
C LYS A 54 5.14 -11.24 1.79
N PRO A 55 5.01 -10.72 3.03
CA PRO A 55 5.60 -9.44 3.39
C PRO A 55 7.13 -9.51 3.28
N ASN A 56 7.77 -8.39 2.96
CA ASN A 56 9.22 -8.31 2.99
C ASN A 56 9.73 -8.47 4.43
N ASP A 57 10.70 -9.37 4.64
CA ASP A 57 11.34 -9.58 5.95
C ASP A 57 12.30 -8.41 6.25
N VAL A 58 11.73 -7.29 6.71
CA VAL A 58 12.51 -6.10 7.10
C VAL A 58 12.92 -6.25 8.57
N SER A 59 14.21 -6.55 8.81
CA SER A 59 14.74 -6.75 10.17
C SER A 59 15.95 -5.84 10.50
N ALA A 60 16.32 -4.93 9.61
CA ALA A 60 17.50 -4.09 9.76
C ALA A 60 17.19 -2.61 9.47
N ALA A 61 17.88 -1.73 10.19
CA ALA A 61 17.82 -0.29 9.96
C ALA A 61 18.39 0.06 8.56
N ALA A 62 17.59 0.74 7.74
CA ALA A 62 17.97 1.22 6.43
C ALA A 62 17.56 2.69 6.23
N ALA A 63 18.28 3.40 5.36
CA ALA A 63 17.96 4.78 5.00
C ALA A 63 16.62 4.90 4.24
N ARG A 64 16.22 3.81 3.56
CA ARG A 64 14.98 3.70 2.80
C ARG A 64 14.39 2.30 2.96
N TYR A 65 13.07 2.24 3.08
CA TYR A 65 12.30 1.00 2.96
C TYR A 65 11.37 1.10 1.76
N SER A 66 11.11 -0.04 1.13
CA SER A 66 10.10 -0.15 0.09
C SER A 66 9.41 -1.49 0.18
N ASP A 67 8.12 -1.51 -0.09
CA ASP A 67 7.33 -2.73 -0.08
C ASP A 67 6.38 -2.75 -1.27
N LEU A 68 6.27 -3.91 -1.93
CA LEU A 68 5.29 -4.17 -2.97
C LEU A 68 4.48 -5.38 -2.54
N THR A 69 3.24 -5.15 -2.21
CA THR A 69 2.34 -6.18 -1.67
C THR A 69 1.10 -6.33 -2.51
N THR A 70 0.65 -7.58 -2.69
CA THR A 70 -0.58 -7.93 -3.40
C THR A 70 -1.67 -8.26 -2.38
N TRP A 71 -2.85 -7.69 -2.58
CA TRP A 71 -3.96 -7.75 -1.65
C TRP A 71 -5.25 -8.16 -2.35
N ARG A 72 -6.16 -8.74 -1.57
CA ARG A 72 -7.52 -9.06 -1.97
C ARG A 72 -8.52 -8.35 -1.09
N THR A 73 -9.56 -7.78 -1.69
CA THR A 73 -10.70 -7.21 -0.96
C THR A 73 -12.02 -7.51 -1.68
N GLY A 74 -13.13 -7.38 -0.97
CA GLY A 74 -14.45 -7.46 -1.58
C GLY A 74 -14.70 -6.24 -2.49
N CYS A 75 -15.22 -6.48 -3.68
CA CYS A 75 -15.72 -5.46 -4.59
C CYS A 75 -17.18 -5.73 -4.98
N ASN A 76 -17.77 -4.86 -5.81
CA ASN A 76 -19.19 -4.87 -6.13
C ASN A 76 -19.73 -6.28 -6.44
N GLN A 77 -20.98 -6.54 -6.02
CA GLN A 77 -21.71 -7.78 -6.30
C GLN A 77 -21.03 -9.07 -5.78
N ALA A 78 -20.49 -9.03 -4.57
CA ALA A 78 -19.88 -10.18 -3.87
C ALA A 78 -18.63 -10.77 -4.58
N LYS A 79 -18.03 -10.03 -5.50
CA LYS A 79 -16.79 -10.44 -6.18
C LYS A 79 -15.57 -10.09 -5.35
N GLN A 80 -14.47 -10.79 -5.61
CA GLN A 80 -13.16 -10.48 -5.05
C GLN A 80 -12.37 -9.68 -6.08
N CYS A 81 -11.70 -8.62 -5.62
CA CYS A 81 -10.80 -7.83 -6.44
C CYS A 81 -9.40 -7.87 -5.86
N GLU A 82 -8.42 -7.86 -6.75
CA GLU A 82 -7.01 -7.74 -6.40
C GLU A 82 -6.49 -6.34 -6.64
N PHE A 83 -5.57 -5.93 -5.79
CA PHE A 83 -4.85 -4.67 -5.91
C PHE A 83 -3.43 -4.82 -5.36
N GLU A 84 -2.56 -3.93 -5.81
CA GLU A 84 -1.20 -3.83 -5.32
C GLU A 84 -1.01 -2.55 -4.53
N VAL A 85 -0.21 -2.64 -3.47
CA VAL A 85 0.28 -1.50 -2.71
C VAL A 85 1.78 -1.44 -2.87
N ASN A 86 2.26 -0.40 -3.54
CA ASN A 86 3.67 -0.05 -3.63
C ASN A 86 3.92 1.13 -2.69
N ALA A 87 4.73 0.93 -1.65
CA ALA A 87 5.06 1.95 -0.68
C ALA A 87 6.57 2.17 -0.61
N SER A 88 6.97 3.43 -0.48
CA SER A 88 8.35 3.84 -0.21
C SER A 88 8.40 4.76 0.99
N PHE A 89 9.36 4.52 1.88
CA PHE A 89 9.57 5.27 3.11
C PHE A 89 11.04 5.69 3.19
N ASP A 90 11.30 6.96 3.37
CA ASP A 90 12.64 7.51 3.56
C ASP A 90 12.63 8.60 4.64
N GLN A 91 13.69 9.39 4.73
CA GLN A 91 13.82 10.49 5.69
C GLN A 91 12.96 11.71 5.35
N GLU A 92 12.42 11.80 4.14
CA GLU A 92 11.58 12.93 3.72
C GLU A 92 10.10 12.64 3.96
N GLY A 93 9.68 11.39 3.72
CA GLY A 93 8.28 11.05 3.80
C GLY A 93 7.93 9.61 3.46
N VAL A 94 6.65 9.45 3.14
CA VAL A 94 6.06 8.24 2.59
C VAL A 94 5.43 8.55 1.23
N ASP A 95 5.65 7.65 0.28
CA ASP A 95 4.96 7.61 -1.01
C ASP A 95 4.24 6.27 -1.11
N VAL A 96 2.91 6.31 -1.29
CA VAL A 96 2.08 5.11 -1.43
C VAL A 96 1.34 5.20 -2.75
N MET A 97 1.42 4.13 -3.52
CA MET A 97 0.63 3.92 -4.72
C MET A 97 -0.20 2.65 -4.57
N ILE A 98 -1.50 2.77 -4.78
CA ILE A 98 -2.43 1.66 -4.80
C ILE A 98 -2.93 1.49 -6.23
N THR A 99 -2.73 0.30 -6.80
CA THR A 99 -3.10 -0.01 -8.18
C THR A 99 -4.09 -1.16 -8.19
N SER A 100 -5.29 -0.91 -8.73
CA SER A 100 -6.29 -1.95 -8.94
C SER A 100 -5.85 -2.89 -10.07
N ARG A 101 -5.92 -4.21 -9.81
CA ARG A 101 -5.70 -5.27 -10.81
C ARG A 101 -7.01 -5.84 -11.36
N GLY A 102 -8.13 -5.52 -10.73
CA GLY A 102 -9.47 -5.88 -11.21
C GLY A 102 -10.07 -7.07 -10.48
N GLU A 103 -11.19 -7.57 -11.02
CA GLU A 103 -11.91 -8.72 -10.47
C GLU A 103 -11.11 -10.01 -10.68
N VAL A 104 -11.06 -10.85 -9.65
CA VAL A 104 -10.47 -12.18 -9.72
C VAL A 104 -11.60 -13.17 -9.96
N SER A 105 -11.52 -13.91 -11.07
CA SER A 105 -12.41 -15.04 -11.29
C SER A 105 -12.09 -16.11 -10.26
N ALA A 106 -13.09 -16.62 -9.52
CA ALA A 106 -12.88 -17.73 -8.62
C ALA A 106 -12.24 -18.89 -9.39
N SER A 107 -10.97 -19.19 -9.10
CA SER A 107 -10.36 -20.43 -9.54
C SER A 107 -11.13 -21.54 -8.85
N ARG A 108 -11.88 -22.36 -9.59
CA ARG A 108 -12.37 -23.64 -9.08
C ARG A 108 -11.15 -24.45 -8.66
N GLN A 109 -10.98 -24.67 -7.36
CA GLN A 109 -10.46 -25.92 -6.80
C GLN A 109 -11.20 -26.21 -5.51
#